data_AF-A0A3N7D482-F1
#
_entry.id   AF-A0A3N7D482-F1
#
_cell.length_a   1.000
_cell.length_b   1.000
_cell.length_c   1.000
_cell.angle_alpha   90.00
_cell.angle_beta   90.00
_cell.angle_gamma   90.00
#
_symmetry.space_group_name_H-M   'P 1'
#
loop_
_entity.id
_entity.type
_entity.pdbx_description
1 polymer ?
#
loop_
_entity_poly.entity_id
_entity_poly.type
_entity_poly.pdbx_seq_one_letter_code
_entity_poly.pdbx_strand_id
1 'polypeptide(L)'
;MVKNYFLKMFAGIAFLGLLTACNTTSDPTESVPNPDGGPPPKKVLAKVTANNVSQEEYVTTAGTGDLQTAVFKDESTSSSAYYTGTVTYTNKNITKIKFVSSATSSLAYEFNIVPDDTGKKIYNATSTATGATPSASVVSDYAFTYDSVTSKLTKILEKRKEGGISAYNRFIDYSFVYNGNNVIQVVCSKGILDINGNPNMTTAAVSKYSFQNYDAQKSPYSTLPSVYFIARSLITPINFYKISPNNPTSMFIELPSPAAPVNTAQSYSYDNQGYVVVEKNKNVTFTYKNL
;
A
#
# COMPACT_ATOMS: atom_id res chain seq x y z
N MET A 1 -14.65 5.82 28.22
CA MET A 1 -13.19 5.80 28.04
C MET A 1 -12.85 5.07 26.75
N VAL A 2 -12.72 5.81 25.64
CA VAL A 2 -12.35 5.21 24.34
C VAL A 2 -10.85 5.02 24.35
N LYS A 3 -10.40 3.77 24.42
CA LYS A 3 -8.97 3.42 24.40
C LYS A 3 -8.41 3.79 23.02
N ASN A 4 -7.50 4.76 22.97
CA ASN A 4 -6.78 5.16 21.76
C ASN A 4 -5.78 4.08 21.33
N TYR A 5 -6.27 3.06 20.61
CA TYR A 5 -5.45 1.99 20.06
C TYR A 5 -4.59 2.42 18.85
N PHE A 6 -4.88 3.58 18.26
CA PHE A 6 -4.17 4.11 17.10
C PHE A 6 -2.68 4.41 17.39
N LEU A 7 -2.34 4.79 18.62
CA LEU A 7 -0.95 5.07 19.03
C LEU A 7 -0.09 3.80 19.17
N LYS A 8 -0.69 2.63 19.41
CA LYS A 8 0.05 1.36 19.52
C LYS A 8 0.44 0.77 18.16
N MET A 9 -0.23 1.21 17.09
CA MET A 9 0.02 0.79 15.71
C MET A 9 1.44 1.16 15.24
N PHE A 10 1.99 2.27 15.75
CA PHE A 10 3.33 2.74 15.41
C PHE A 10 4.42 2.28 16.39
N ALA A 11 4.07 1.77 17.58
CA ALA A 11 5.06 1.19 18.49
C ALA A 11 5.77 -0.03 17.87
N GLY A 12 5.15 -0.72 16.91
CA GLY A 12 5.77 -1.78 16.13
C GLY A 12 6.76 -1.31 15.05
N ILE A 13 6.74 -0.03 14.67
CA ILE A 13 7.62 0.56 13.65
C ILE A 13 8.64 1.54 14.29
N ALA A 14 8.32 2.12 15.44
CA ALA A 14 9.12 3.14 16.12
C ALA A 14 10.16 2.61 17.14
N PHE A 15 10.23 1.29 17.41
CA PHE A 15 11.12 0.75 18.45
C PHE A 15 12.52 0.29 18.00
N LEU A 16 12.97 0.64 16.78
CA LEU A 16 14.35 0.37 16.32
C LEU A 16 15.04 1.61 15.72
N GLY A 17 14.68 2.80 16.20
CA GLY A 17 15.25 4.08 15.77
C GLY A 17 16.39 4.62 16.66
N LEU A 18 16.99 3.79 17.51
CA LEU A 18 18.16 4.16 18.28
C LEU A 18 19.28 3.19 17.93
N LEU A 19 20.18 3.61 17.04
CA LEU A 19 21.64 3.67 17.25
C LEU A 19 22.32 4.17 15.96
N THR A 20 22.99 5.31 16.13
CA THR A 20 24.20 5.79 15.43
C THR A 20 24.21 5.83 13.89
N ALA A 21 24.12 7.05 13.38
CA ALA A 21 24.75 7.45 12.13
C ALA A 21 26.29 7.41 12.29
N CYS A 22 26.97 6.68 11.42
CA CYS A 22 28.09 7.19 10.61
C CYS A 22 28.62 6.04 9.75
N ASN A 23 28.34 6.04 8.44
CA ASN A 23 29.36 5.68 7.47
C ASN A 23 29.04 6.35 6.13
N THR A 24 29.78 7.41 5.82
CA THR A 24 29.91 7.96 4.48
C THR A 24 30.93 7.13 3.74
N THR A 25 30.48 6.07 3.08
CA THR A 25 31.25 5.41 2.03
C THR A 25 30.28 4.96 0.96
N SER A 26 30.47 5.50 -0.24
CA SER A 26 29.88 5.02 -1.48
C SER A 26 29.99 3.50 -1.53
N ASP A 27 28.86 2.80 -1.40
CA ASP A 27 28.78 1.35 -1.62
C ASP A 27 29.04 1.13 -3.13
N PRO A 28 30.08 0.36 -3.50
CA PRO A 28 30.32 0.04 -4.90
C PRO A 28 29.05 -0.58 -5.47
N THR A 29 28.64 -0.10 -6.64
CA THR A 29 27.63 -0.76 -7.46
C THR A 29 28.23 -2.10 -7.91
N GLU A 30 28.16 -3.12 -7.05
CA GLU A 30 28.42 -4.49 -7.45
C GLU A 30 27.22 -4.99 -8.28
N SER A 31 27.11 -4.45 -9.48
CA SER A 31 26.39 -5.11 -10.57
C SER A 31 27.19 -6.36 -10.93
N VAL A 32 26.81 -7.51 -10.37
CA VAL A 32 27.31 -8.79 -10.85
C VAL A 32 26.84 -8.93 -12.31
N PRO A 33 27.72 -9.19 -13.28
CA PRO A 33 27.32 -9.35 -14.68
C PRO A 33 26.26 -10.46 -14.85
N ASN A 34 25.33 -10.26 -15.78
CA ASN A 34 24.36 -11.28 -16.18
C ASN A 34 25.10 -12.43 -16.89
N PRO A 35 25.08 -13.68 -16.37
CA PRO A 35 25.90 -14.76 -16.91
C PRO A 35 25.36 -15.41 -18.20
N ASP A 36 24.24 -14.93 -18.76
CA ASP A 36 23.68 -15.46 -20.00
C ASP A 36 23.26 -14.33 -20.96
N GLY A 37 23.64 -14.47 -22.24
CA GLY A 37 23.36 -13.52 -23.33
C GLY A 37 21.90 -13.46 -23.79
N GLY A 38 20.98 -14.08 -23.06
CA GLY A 38 19.53 -14.00 -23.28
C GLY A 38 18.88 -12.87 -22.47
N PRO A 39 17.70 -12.37 -22.90
CA PRO A 39 16.93 -11.46 -22.06
C PRO A 39 16.62 -12.15 -20.73
N PRO A 40 16.83 -11.47 -19.59
CA PRO A 40 16.66 -12.09 -18.28
C PRO A 40 15.20 -12.56 -18.08
N PRO A 41 14.98 -13.75 -17.48
CA PRO A 41 13.63 -14.25 -17.22
C PRO A 41 12.82 -13.27 -16.37
N LYS A 42 11.53 -13.13 -16.69
CA LYS A 42 10.64 -12.26 -15.94
C LYS A 42 10.37 -12.88 -14.57
N LYS A 43 10.50 -12.07 -13.52
CA LYS A 43 10.26 -12.47 -12.13
C LYS A 43 8.97 -11.84 -11.60
N VAL A 44 8.30 -12.56 -10.71
CA VAL A 44 7.16 -12.06 -9.93
C VAL A 44 7.44 -12.22 -8.45
N LEU A 45 7.16 -11.16 -7.67
CA LEU A 45 7.31 -11.19 -6.23
C LEU A 45 6.41 -12.29 -5.64
N ALA A 46 7.01 -13.16 -4.83
CA ALA A 46 6.31 -14.28 -4.21
C ALA A 46 6.24 -14.13 -2.69
N LYS A 47 7.24 -13.54 -2.05
CA LYS A 47 7.30 -13.41 -0.59
C LYS A 47 8.19 -12.26 -0.14
N VAL A 48 7.77 -11.61 0.95
CA VAL A 48 8.55 -10.61 1.69
C VAL A 48 8.67 -11.09 3.13
N THR A 49 9.90 -11.22 3.61
CA THR A 49 10.19 -11.73 4.96
C THR A 49 11.03 -10.72 5.71
N ALA A 50 10.70 -10.40 6.96
CA ALA A 50 11.51 -9.53 7.82
C ALA A 50 11.96 -10.34 9.03
N ASN A 51 13.26 -10.36 9.33
CA ASN A 51 13.82 -11.15 10.44
C ASN A 51 13.35 -12.61 10.44
N ASN A 52 13.35 -13.25 9.28
CA ASN A 52 12.87 -14.63 9.06
C ASN A 52 11.36 -14.85 9.33
N VAL A 53 10.58 -13.79 9.57
CA VAL A 53 9.12 -13.85 9.71
C VAL A 53 8.45 -13.36 8.45
N SER A 54 7.55 -14.17 7.89
CA SER A 54 6.77 -13.81 6.71
C SER A 54 5.91 -12.56 6.99
N GLN A 55 6.12 -11.52 6.19
CA GLN A 55 5.34 -10.28 6.26
C GLN A 55 4.28 -10.25 5.16
N GLU A 56 4.66 -10.69 3.96
CA GLU A 56 3.78 -10.71 2.79
C GLU A 56 4.04 -11.97 1.95
N GLU A 57 3.00 -12.59 1.43
CA GLU A 57 3.09 -13.71 0.50
C GLU A 57 2.14 -13.50 -0.66
N TYR A 58 2.57 -13.87 -1.86
CA TYR A 58 1.86 -13.63 -3.11
C TYR A 58 1.80 -14.92 -3.91
N VAL A 59 0.58 -15.38 -4.19
CA VAL A 59 0.31 -16.55 -5.02
C VAL A 59 -0.18 -16.06 -6.36
N THR A 60 0.55 -16.42 -7.41
CA THR A 60 0.25 -16.05 -8.79
C THR A 60 0.01 -17.30 -9.65
N THR A 61 -0.78 -17.14 -10.71
CA THR A 61 -1.01 -18.20 -11.70
C THR A 61 0.28 -18.48 -12.46
N ALA A 62 0.64 -19.76 -12.58
CA ALA A 62 1.81 -20.18 -13.34
C ALA A 62 1.72 -19.74 -14.82
N GLY A 63 2.83 -19.29 -15.39
CA GLY A 63 2.93 -18.82 -16.78
C GLY A 63 2.40 -17.41 -17.04
N THR A 64 1.27 -17.00 -16.45
CA THR A 64 0.73 -15.64 -16.65
C THR A 64 1.20 -14.64 -15.60
N GLY A 65 1.45 -15.09 -14.37
CA GLY A 65 1.81 -14.23 -13.25
C GLY A 65 0.65 -13.45 -12.64
N ASP A 66 -0.60 -13.79 -13.00
CA ASP A 66 -1.78 -13.12 -12.46
C ASP A 66 -1.95 -13.41 -10.97
N LEU A 67 -2.04 -12.37 -10.15
CA LEU A 67 -2.18 -12.47 -8.70
C LEU A 67 -3.51 -13.13 -8.30
N GLN A 68 -3.47 -14.27 -7.63
CA GLN A 68 -4.65 -14.98 -7.15
C GLN A 68 -4.97 -14.60 -5.70
N THR A 69 -3.98 -14.76 -4.82
CA THR A 69 -4.11 -14.44 -3.40
C THR A 69 -2.86 -13.74 -2.89
N ALA A 70 -3.04 -12.95 -1.84
CA ALA A 70 -1.96 -12.30 -1.14
C ALA A 70 -2.22 -12.33 0.36
N VAL A 71 -1.23 -12.72 1.15
CA VAL A 71 -1.30 -12.69 2.62
C VAL A 71 -0.44 -11.55 3.11
N PHE A 72 -0.92 -10.74 4.05
CA PHE A 72 -0.12 -9.71 4.70
C PHE A 72 -0.55 -9.50 6.14
N LYS A 73 0.35 -8.99 6.98
CA LYS A 73 0.07 -8.74 8.40
C LYS A 73 -1.14 -7.82 8.61
N ASP A 74 -2.00 -8.18 9.55
CA ASP A 74 -3.08 -7.32 10.01
C ASP A 74 -2.55 -6.32 11.05
N GLU A 75 -2.20 -5.14 10.56
CA GLU A 75 -1.66 -4.03 11.35
C GLU A 75 -2.71 -3.39 12.29
N SER A 76 -3.99 -3.72 12.16
CA SER A 76 -5.05 -3.23 13.07
C SER A 76 -5.06 -3.95 14.42
N THR A 77 -4.30 -5.04 14.55
CA THR A 77 -4.25 -5.87 15.75
C THR A 77 -2.83 -5.96 16.31
N SER A 78 -2.73 -6.21 17.62
CA SER A 78 -1.44 -6.52 18.26
C SER A 78 -1.07 -8.02 18.21
N SER A 79 -1.97 -8.85 17.68
CA SER A 79 -1.77 -10.28 17.47
C SER A 79 -1.00 -10.58 16.18
N SER A 80 -0.50 -11.81 16.04
CA SER A 80 0.03 -12.36 14.78
C SER A 80 -1.08 -12.67 13.78
N ALA A 81 -2.03 -11.74 13.59
CA ALA A 81 -3.12 -11.89 12.63
C ALA A 81 -2.67 -11.42 11.24
N TYR A 82 -3.32 -11.96 10.22
CA TYR A 82 -3.00 -11.70 8.82
C TYR A 82 -4.29 -11.56 8.02
N TYR A 83 -4.28 -10.62 7.08
CA TYR A 83 -5.26 -10.57 6.02
C TYR A 83 -4.90 -11.55 4.92
N THR A 84 -5.90 -12.30 4.45
CA THR A 84 -5.88 -13.00 3.17
C THR A 84 -6.67 -12.18 2.16
N GLY A 85 -5.96 -11.61 1.20
CA GLY A 85 -6.46 -10.99 -0.01
C GLY A 85 -6.78 -12.03 -1.08
N THR A 86 -7.97 -12.00 -1.67
CA THR A 86 -8.37 -12.82 -2.82
C THR A 86 -8.78 -11.90 -3.97
N VAL A 87 -8.23 -12.14 -5.16
CA VAL A 87 -8.45 -11.31 -6.35
C VAL A 87 -9.35 -12.04 -7.33
N THR A 88 -10.33 -11.34 -7.89
CA THR A 88 -11.22 -11.86 -8.94
C THR A 88 -11.06 -11.06 -10.22
N TYR A 89 -10.92 -11.78 -11.33
CA TYR A 89 -10.76 -11.21 -12.66
C TYR A 89 -12.03 -11.41 -13.49
N THR A 90 -12.38 -10.38 -14.27
CA THR A 90 -13.35 -10.46 -15.36
C THR A 90 -12.69 -9.89 -16.60
N ASN A 91 -12.66 -10.64 -17.70
CA ASN A 91 -11.98 -10.23 -18.94
C ASN A 91 -10.54 -9.74 -18.73
N LYS A 92 -9.76 -10.47 -17.91
CA LYS A 92 -8.37 -10.17 -17.51
C LYS A 92 -8.17 -8.92 -16.64
N ASN A 93 -9.25 -8.24 -16.24
CA ASN A 93 -9.18 -7.08 -15.36
C ASN A 93 -9.61 -7.46 -13.95
N ILE A 94 -8.93 -6.92 -12.93
CA ILE A 94 -9.34 -7.08 -11.54
C ILE A 94 -10.67 -6.35 -11.33
N THR A 95 -11.69 -7.09 -10.92
CA THR A 95 -13.04 -6.55 -10.69
C THR A 95 -13.50 -6.70 -9.24
N LYS A 96 -12.82 -7.54 -8.46
CA LYS A 96 -13.07 -7.66 -7.03
C LYS A 96 -11.81 -8.02 -6.28
N ILE A 97 -11.67 -7.45 -5.09
CA ILE A 97 -10.64 -7.85 -4.12
C ILE A 97 -11.30 -7.98 -2.75
N LYS A 98 -11.14 -9.15 -2.12
CA LYS A 98 -11.61 -9.39 -0.76
C LYS A 98 -10.42 -9.52 0.19
N PHE A 99 -10.44 -8.82 1.31
CA PHE A 99 -9.46 -8.98 2.39
C PHE A 99 -10.16 -9.47 3.65
N VAL A 100 -9.79 -10.66 4.12
CA VAL A 100 -10.35 -11.25 5.34
C VAL A 100 -9.22 -11.48 6.33
N SER A 101 -9.32 -10.88 7.51
CA SER A 101 -8.35 -11.11 8.59
C SER A 101 -8.62 -12.44 9.28
N SER A 102 -7.56 -13.09 9.76
CA SER A 102 -7.67 -14.18 10.73
C SER A 102 -8.16 -13.72 12.11
N ALA A 103 -8.10 -12.41 12.41
CA ALA A 103 -8.68 -11.85 13.63
C ALA A 103 -10.14 -11.45 13.41
N THR A 104 -11.04 -11.97 14.26
CA THR A 104 -12.49 -11.71 14.20
C THR A 104 -12.88 -10.27 14.55
N SER A 105 -12.01 -9.54 15.25
CA SER A 105 -12.23 -8.13 15.59
C SER A 105 -11.94 -7.18 14.43
N SER A 106 -11.25 -7.66 13.40
CA SER A 106 -10.82 -6.84 12.27
C SER A 106 -11.91 -6.76 11.20
N LEU A 107 -11.88 -5.69 10.41
CA LEU A 107 -12.84 -5.49 9.33
C LEU A 107 -12.52 -6.45 8.18
N ALA A 108 -13.52 -7.15 7.66
CA ALA A 108 -13.42 -7.85 6.39
C ALA A 108 -13.82 -6.90 5.25
N TYR A 109 -12.91 -6.66 4.30
CA TYR A 109 -13.14 -5.72 3.21
C TYR A 109 -13.51 -6.46 1.92
N GLU A 110 -14.53 -5.98 1.22
CA GLU A 110 -14.82 -6.38 -0.15
C GLU A 110 -14.87 -5.14 -1.04
N PHE A 111 -13.88 -5.01 -1.93
CA PHE A 111 -13.83 -3.97 -2.95
C PHE A 111 -14.42 -4.51 -4.26
N ASN A 112 -15.42 -3.83 -4.80
CA ASN A 112 -15.92 -4.04 -6.16
C ASN A 112 -15.36 -2.93 -7.04
N ILE A 113 -14.61 -3.31 -8.08
CA ILE A 113 -13.78 -2.42 -8.88
C ILE A 113 -14.33 -2.43 -10.31
N VAL A 114 -14.61 -1.23 -10.83
CA VAL A 114 -14.90 -1.03 -12.24
C VAL A 114 -13.62 -0.56 -12.92
N PRO A 115 -12.99 -1.39 -13.76
CA PRO A 115 -11.80 -0.98 -14.51
C PRO A 115 -12.16 0.11 -15.52
N ASP A 116 -11.18 0.92 -15.89
CA ASP A 116 -11.31 1.79 -17.06
C ASP A 116 -11.26 0.98 -18.37
N ASP A 117 -11.49 1.65 -19.50
CA ASP A 117 -11.47 1.01 -20.83
C ASP A 117 -10.11 0.36 -21.17
N THR A 118 -9.03 0.81 -20.52
CA THR A 118 -7.70 0.22 -20.70
C THR A 118 -7.45 -1.02 -19.83
N GLY A 119 -8.29 -1.26 -18.82
CA GLY A 119 -8.09 -2.31 -17.83
C GLY A 119 -6.96 -2.05 -16.82
N LYS A 120 -6.24 -0.93 -16.96
CA LYS A 120 -5.03 -0.60 -16.17
C LYS A 120 -5.32 0.37 -15.04
N LYS A 121 -6.43 1.10 -15.11
CA LYS A 121 -6.85 2.08 -14.10
C LYS A 121 -8.16 1.64 -13.48
N ILE A 122 -8.48 2.24 -12.33
CA ILE A 122 -9.77 2.07 -11.68
C ILE A 122 -10.63 3.26 -12.12
N TYR A 123 -11.75 3.00 -12.80
CA TYR A 123 -12.70 4.06 -13.12
C TYR A 123 -13.49 4.48 -11.87
N ASN A 124 -14.08 3.51 -11.18
CA ASN A 124 -14.70 3.69 -9.87
C ASN A 124 -14.61 2.40 -9.05
N ALA A 125 -14.86 2.51 -7.75
CA ALA A 125 -14.98 1.34 -6.89
C ALA A 125 -15.96 1.58 -5.76
N THR A 126 -16.51 0.51 -5.22
CA THR A 126 -17.25 0.50 -3.95
C THR A 126 -16.57 -0.45 -2.98
N SER A 127 -16.74 -0.24 -1.68
CA SER A 127 -16.28 -1.16 -0.67
C SER A 127 -17.30 -1.37 0.42
N THR A 128 -17.39 -2.61 0.90
CA THR A 128 -18.02 -2.92 2.18
C THR A 128 -16.95 -3.44 3.13
N ALA A 129 -16.72 -2.74 4.23
CA ALA A 129 -15.91 -3.22 5.34
C ALA A 129 -16.83 -3.72 6.45
N THR A 130 -16.89 -5.04 6.62
CA THR A 130 -17.78 -5.70 7.58
C THR A 130 -17.07 -5.88 8.90
N GLY A 131 -17.62 -5.28 9.97
CA GLY A 131 -17.15 -5.49 11.33
C GLY A 131 -18.00 -6.50 12.10
N ALA A 132 -17.59 -6.80 13.34
CA ALA A 132 -18.31 -7.72 14.22
C ALA A 132 -19.75 -7.28 14.55
N THR A 133 -20.08 -6.01 14.33
CA THR A 133 -21.44 -5.45 14.48
C THR A 133 -21.78 -4.55 13.30
N PRO A 134 -23.08 -4.36 12.98
CA PRO A 134 -23.49 -3.42 11.93
C PRO A 134 -22.98 -2.00 12.15
N SER A 135 -22.94 -1.52 13.39
CA SER A 135 -22.42 -0.19 13.73
C SER A 135 -20.92 -0.02 13.51
N ALA A 136 -20.15 -1.12 13.53
CA ALA A 136 -18.73 -1.13 13.20
C ALA A 136 -18.47 -1.32 11.70
N SER A 137 -19.51 -1.63 10.92
CA SER A 137 -19.40 -1.83 9.48
C SER A 137 -19.48 -0.50 8.74
N VAL A 138 -18.86 -0.50 7.57
CA VAL A 138 -18.64 0.69 6.75
C VAL A 138 -18.95 0.37 5.30
N VAL A 139 -19.66 1.28 4.63
CA VAL A 139 -19.87 1.22 3.19
C VAL A 139 -19.30 2.47 2.55
N SER A 140 -18.54 2.29 1.48
CA SER A 140 -17.75 3.34 0.85
C SER A 140 -17.92 3.35 -0.66
N ASP A 141 -17.98 4.55 -1.23
CA ASP A 141 -17.84 4.77 -2.66
C ASP A 141 -16.59 5.58 -2.93
N TYR A 142 -15.85 5.18 -3.97
CA TYR A 142 -14.58 5.77 -4.35
C TYR A 142 -14.65 6.39 -5.74
N ALA A 143 -14.25 7.65 -5.83
CA ALA A 143 -13.99 8.34 -7.08
C ALA A 143 -12.48 8.49 -7.28
N PHE A 144 -11.98 8.07 -8.43
CA PHE A 144 -10.57 8.13 -8.81
C PHE A 144 -10.38 9.23 -9.85
N THR A 145 -9.48 10.17 -9.60
CA THR A 145 -9.16 11.24 -10.55
C THR A 145 -7.76 11.02 -11.10
N TYR A 146 -7.65 11.08 -12.42
CA TYR A 146 -6.39 10.96 -13.13
C TYR A 146 -6.07 12.27 -13.84
N ASP A 147 -4.78 12.60 -13.90
CA ASP A 147 -4.28 13.69 -14.72
C ASP A 147 -4.47 13.34 -16.21
N SER A 148 -5.09 14.25 -16.98
CA SER A 148 -5.45 13.98 -18.37
C SER A 148 -4.26 13.88 -19.31
N VAL A 149 -3.10 14.43 -18.93
CA VAL A 149 -1.89 14.45 -19.77
C VAL A 149 -0.97 13.28 -19.43
N THR A 150 -0.66 13.11 -18.15
CA THR A 150 0.28 12.11 -17.64
C THR A 150 -0.39 10.78 -17.32
N SER A 151 -1.72 10.72 -17.27
CA SER A 151 -2.49 9.55 -16.89
C SER A 151 -2.25 9.05 -15.46
N LYS A 152 -1.59 9.84 -14.60
CA LYS A 152 -1.28 9.48 -13.20
C LYS A 152 -2.48 9.72 -12.31
N LEU A 153 -2.66 8.86 -11.30
CA LEU A 153 -3.70 9.01 -10.29
C LEU A 153 -3.37 10.21 -9.40
N THR A 154 -4.13 11.30 -9.48
CA THR A 154 -3.89 12.53 -8.72
C THR A 154 -4.69 12.59 -7.43
N LYS A 155 -5.86 11.93 -7.41
CA LYS A 155 -6.76 11.97 -6.27
C LYS A 155 -7.62 10.72 -6.15
N ILE A 156 -7.88 10.28 -4.92
CA ILE A 156 -8.98 9.38 -4.59
C ILE A 156 -9.86 10.06 -3.55
N LEU A 157 -11.16 10.18 -3.83
CA LEU A 157 -12.14 10.60 -2.85
C LEU A 157 -13.00 9.41 -2.45
N GLU A 158 -12.95 9.05 -1.18
CA GLU A 158 -13.87 8.12 -0.53
C GLU A 158 -15.00 8.91 0.15
N LYS A 159 -16.25 8.59 -0.18
CA LYS A 159 -17.41 8.97 0.64
C LYS A 159 -17.93 7.74 1.36
N ARG A 160 -18.17 7.90 2.65
CA ARG A 160 -18.38 6.76 3.54
C ARG A 160 -19.63 6.91 4.41
N LYS A 161 -20.33 5.80 4.59
CA LYS A 161 -21.43 5.59 5.54
C LYS A 161 -20.85 4.83 6.74
N GLU A 162 -20.79 5.49 7.90
CA GLU A 162 -20.31 4.89 9.15
C GLU A 162 -21.37 4.95 10.26
N GLY A 163 -21.35 3.97 11.17
CA GLY A 163 -22.22 3.97 12.34
C GLY A 163 -23.63 3.42 12.09
N GLY A 164 -23.80 2.59 11.06
CA GLY A 164 -25.08 1.95 10.73
C GLY A 164 -26.12 2.88 10.09
N ILE A 165 -25.72 4.06 9.63
CA ILE A 165 -26.61 5.01 8.93
C ILE A 165 -26.59 4.78 7.41
N SER A 166 -27.66 5.19 6.73
CA SER A 166 -27.81 5.04 5.28
C SER A 166 -27.21 6.19 4.46
N ALA A 167 -26.92 7.34 5.10
CA ALA A 167 -26.37 8.53 4.46
C ALA A 167 -24.84 8.61 4.60
N TYR A 168 -24.17 9.22 3.63
CA TYR A 168 -22.74 9.50 3.77
C TYR A 168 -22.52 10.56 4.84
N ASN A 169 -21.62 10.29 5.78
CA ASN A 169 -21.29 11.19 6.89
C ASN A 169 -19.78 11.46 7.02
N ARG A 170 -18.96 10.68 6.33
CA ARG A 170 -17.50 10.79 6.38
C ARG A 170 -16.90 10.89 4.98
N PHE A 171 -15.74 11.50 4.90
CA PHE A 171 -14.90 11.43 3.71
C PHE A 171 -13.47 11.06 4.07
N ILE A 172 -12.79 10.44 3.10
CA ILE A 172 -11.34 10.32 3.08
C ILE A 172 -10.85 10.80 1.72
N ASP A 173 -9.95 11.78 1.72
CA ASP A 173 -9.34 12.34 0.53
C ASP A 173 -7.87 11.94 0.50
N TYR A 174 -7.44 11.30 -0.59
CA TYR A 174 -6.06 10.98 -0.88
C TYR A 174 -5.58 11.83 -2.04
N SER A 175 -4.66 12.75 -1.80
CA SER A 175 -4.04 13.58 -2.83
C SER A 175 -2.59 13.15 -3.06
N PHE A 176 -2.23 12.94 -4.32
CA PHE A 176 -0.96 12.32 -4.72
C PHE A 176 0.01 13.34 -5.33
N VAL A 177 1.25 13.29 -4.91
CA VAL A 177 2.35 14.07 -5.48
C VAL A 177 3.37 13.12 -6.10
N TYR A 178 3.84 13.42 -7.30
CA TYR A 178 4.78 12.58 -8.05
C TYR A 178 6.09 13.31 -8.34
N ASN A 179 7.17 12.53 -8.42
CA ASN A 179 8.39 12.90 -9.14
C ASN A 179 8.66 11.83 -10.20
N GLY A 180 8.67 12.24 -11.47
CA GLY A 180 8.62 11.28 -12.57
C GLY A 180 7.41 10.35 -12.39
N ASN A 181 7.64 9.04 -12.39
CA ASN A 181 6.58 8.02 -12.21
C ASN A 181 6.42 7.54 -10.76
N ASN A 182 7.22 8.06 -9.82
CA ASN A 182 7.20 7.64 -8.43
C ASN A 182 6.28 8.55 -7.60
N VAL A 183 5.43 7.94 -6.78
CA VAL A 183 4.63 8.67 -5.77
C VAL A 183 5.59 9.14 -4.68
N ILE A 184 5.78 10.44 -4.53
CA ILE A 184 6.66 11.00 -3.49
C ILE A 184 5.91 11.43 -2.24
N GLN A 185 4.60 11.65 -2.35
CA GLN A 185 3.77 11.95 -1.21
C GLN A 185 2.32 11.57 -1.45
N VAL A 186 1.66 11.09 -0.39
CA VAL A 186 0.20 11.04 -0.30
C VAL A 186 -0.25 11.83 0.91
N VAL A 187 -1.11 12.83 0.68
CA VAL A 187 -1.79 13.57 1.73
C VAL A 187 -3.17 12.95 1.93
N CYS A 188 -3.40 12.42 3.13
CA CYS A 188 -4.64 11.77 3.53
C CYS A 188 -5.42 12.70 4.46
N SER A 189 -6.57 13.21 4.03
CA SER A 189 -7.45 14.06 4.83
C SER A 189 -8.73 13.29 5.19
N LYS A 190 -9.03 13.16 6.49
CA LYS A 190 -10.23 12.45 6.98
C LYS A 190 -11.13 13.41 7.74
N GLY A 191 -12.40 13.51 7.37
CA GLY A 191 -13.33 14.45 8.01
C GLY A 191 -14.79 14.07 7.85
N ILE A 192 -15.68 15.02 8.11
CA ILE A 192 -17.12 14.87 7.86
C ILE A 192 -17.53 15.52 6.55
N LEU A 193 -18.63 15.04 5.97
CA LEU A 193 -19.28 15.72 4.86
C LEU A 193 -20.13 16.89 5.38
N ASP A 194 -20.27 17.94 4.57
CA ASP A 194 -21.22 19.01 4.82
C ASP A 194 -22.67 18.57 4.50
N ILE A 195 -23.63 19.46 4.70
CA ILE A 195 -25.06 19.19 4.45
C ILE A 195 -25.37 18.88 2.97
N ASN A 196 -24.49 19.28 2.05
CA ASN A 196 -24.61 19.03 0.61
C ASN A 196 -23.86 17.76 0.19
N GLY A 197 -23.26 17.02 1.12
CA GLY A 197 -22.49 15.83 0.84
C GLY A 197 -21.10 16.10 0.24
N ASN A 198 -20.55 17.29 0.40
CA ASN A 198 -19.19 17.64 -0.01
C ASN A 198 -18.19 17.50 1.17
N PRO A 199 -16.92 17.21 0.91
CA PRO A 199 -15.89 17.21 1.95
C PRO A 199 -15.81 18.54 2.72
N ASN A 200 -16.10 18.52 4.02
CA ASN A 200 -15.87 19.69 4.87
C ASN A 200 -14.43 19.67 5.40
N MET A 201 -13.52 20.30 4.64
CA MET A 201 -12.09 20.33 4.96
C MET A 201 -11.75 21.01 6.29
N THR A 202 -12.63 21.85 6.84
CA THR A 202 -12.43 22.46 8.17
C THR A 202 -12.43 21.44 9.31
N THR A 203 -12.99 20.25 9.06
CA THR A 203 -13.04 19.13 10.02
C THR A 203 -11.98 18.07 9.78
N ALA A 204 -11.12 18.28 8.77
CA ALA A 204 -10.19 17.28 8.31
C ALA A 204 -9.01 17.10 9.28
N ALA A 205 -8.79 15.88 9.73
CA ALA A 205 -7.52 15.45 10.27
C ALA A 205 -6.61 15.01 9.11
N VAL A 206 -5.42 15.62 9.00
CA VAL A 206 -4.50 15.42 7.88
C VAL A 206 -3.31 14.57 8.29
N SER A 207 -3.02 13.52 7.52
CA SER A 207 -1.76 12.75 7.58
C SER A 207 -0.99 12.93 6.28
N LYS A 208 0.34 12.94 6.34
CA LYS A 208 1.22 12.93 5.16
C LYS A 208 2.10 11.70 5.18
N TYR A 209 2.14 10.99 4.06
CA TYR A 209 3.01 9.83 3.84
C TYR A 209 3.96 10.21 2.72
N SER A 210 5.22 10.49 3.07
CA SER A 210 6.23 10.96 2.11
C SER A 210 7.23 9.84 1.84
N PHE A 211 7.54 9.65 0.56
CA PHE A 211 8.42 8.59 0.05
C PHE A 211 9.50 9.29 -0.77
N GLN A 212 10.73 9.25 -0.29
CA GLN A 212 11.79 10.17 -0.72
C GLN A 212 13.00 9.40 -1.24
N ASN A 213 13.82 10.13 -2.00
CA ASN A 213 15.12 9.67 -2.47
C ASN A 213 15.03 8.32 -3.17
N TYR A 214 14.13 8.22 -4.15
CA TYR A 214 13.97 7.00 -4.93
C TYR A 214 15.29 6.62 -5.63
N ASP A 215 15.61 5.34 -5.62
CA ASP A 215 16.68 4.83 -6.49
C ASP A 215 16.19 4.62 -7.93
N ALA A 216 17.09 4.12 -8.78
CA ALA A 216 16.81 3.87 -10.19
C ALA A 216 16.39 2.40 -10.48
N GLN A 217 16.27 1.55 -9.46
CA GLN A 217 16.08 0.11 -9.64
C GLN A 217 14.60 -0.28 -9.57
N LYS A 218 14.28 -1.52 -9.98
CA LYS A 218 12.89 -1.97 -10.03
C LYS A 218 12.35 -2.20 -8.63
N SER A 219 11.16 -1.64 -8.37
CA SER A 219 10.39 -1.97 -7.18
C SER A 219 9.97 -3.44 -7.20
N PRO A 220 10.09 -4.19 -6.09
CA PRO A 220 9.62 -5.57 -6.02
C PRO A 220 8.12 -5.66 -6.33
N TYR A 221 7.36 -4.64 -5.93
CA TYR A 221 5.92 -4.55 -6.09
C TYR A 221 5.48 -4.21 -7.53
N SER A 222 6.37 -3.64 -8.35
CA SER A 222 6.09 -3.36 -9.76
C SER A 222 5.84 -4.62 -10.60
N THR A 223 6.19 -5.80 -10.06
CA THR A 223 5.95 -7.10 -10.70
C THR A 223 4.52 -7.62 -10.51
N LEU A 224 3.71 -6.94 -9.69
CA LEU A 224 2.34 -7.31 -9.34
C LEU A 224 1.35 -6.20 -9.76
N PRO A 225 0.05 -6.49 -9.90
CA PRO A 225 -0.92 -5.51 -10.38
C PRO A 225 -1.06 -4.29 -9.46
N SER A 226 -0.91 -3.09 -10.01
CA SER A 226 -1.03 -1.82 -9.25
C SER A 226 -2.41 -1.64 -8.62
N VAL A 227 -3.49 -2.09 -9.29
CA VAL A 227 -4.87 -2.07 -8.78
C VAL A 227 -5.00 -2.77 -7.43
N TYR A 228 -4.26 -3.86 -7.21
CA TYR A 228 -4.23 -4.55 -5.93
C TYR A 228 -3.62 -3.67 -4.83
N PHE A 229 -2.49 -3.01 -5.11
CA PHE A 229 -1.84 -2.14 -4.14
C PHE A 229 -2.62 -0.85 -3.90
N ILE A 230 -3.35 -0.33 -4.88
CA ILE A 230 -4.28 0.78 -4.66
C ILE A 230 -5.33 0.35 -3.63
N ALA A 231 -6.02 -0.78 -3.83
CA ALA A 231 -7.04 -1.26 -2.90
C ALA A 231 -6.47 -1.54 -1.49
N ARG A 232 -5.30 -2.18 -1.40
CA ARG A 232 -4.61 -2.40 -0.12
C ARG A 232 -4.26 -1.07 0.58
N SER A 233 -3.86 -0.05 -0.19
CA SER A 233 -3.48 1.26 0.36
C SER A 233 -4.67 2.08 0.84
N LEU A 234 -5.89 1.79 0.35
CA LEU A 234 -7.12 2.37 0.92
C LEU A 234 -7.36 1.90 2.37
N ILE A 235 -6.86 0.72 2.74
CA ILE A 235 -6.87 0.24 4.14
C ILE A 235 -5.74 0.92 4.93
N THR A 236 -4.51 0.84 4.41
CA THR A 236 -3.32 1.42 5.07
C THR A 236 -2.52 2.30 4.09
N PRO A 237 -2.64 3.65 4.18
CA PRO A 237 -2.13 4.57 3.15
C PRO A 237 -0.60 4.60 2.99
N ILE A 238 0.14 4.13 4.00
CA ILE A 238 1.59 3.98 3.89
C ILE A 238 1.99 3.11 2.68
N ASN A 239 1.12 2.20 2.22
CA ASN A 239 1.42 1.29 1.11
C ASN A 239 1.35 1.95 -0.28
N PHE A 240 0.96 3.21 -0.40
CA PHE A 240 0.83 3.84 -1.72
C PHE A 240 2.15 3.94 -2.48
N TYR A 241 3.32 3.90 -1.83
CA TYR A 241 4.60 3.82 -2.55
C TYR A 241 4.74 2.53 -3.38
N LYS A 242 3.97 1.48 -3.08
CA LYS A 242 4.04 0.19 -3.79
C LYS A 242 3.50 0.25 -5.21
N ILE A 243 2.83 1.35 -5.59
CA ILE A 243 2.44 1.61 -6.99
C ILE A 243 3.56 2.28 -7.79
N SER A 244 4.63 2.73 -7.13
CA SER A 244 5.80 3.32 -7.77
C SER A 244 6.66 2.26 -8.47
N PRO A 245 7.26 2.57 -9.63
CA PRO A 245 8.15 1.66 -10.33
C PRO A 245 9.51 1.49 -9.64
N ASN A 246 9.94 2.44 -8.79
CA ASN A 246 11.22 2.39 -8.08
C ASN A 246 11.04 2.29 -6.56
N ASN A 247 12.15 2.16 -5.82
CA ASN A 247 12.14 2.02 -4.36
C ASN A 247 12.48 3.33 -3.65
N PRO A 248 11.68 3.81 -2.69
CA PRO A 248 12.07 4.94 -1.85
C PRO A 248 13.20 4.52 -0.91
N THR A 249 14.22 5.36 -0.71
CA THR A 249 15.28 5.10 0.29
C THR A 249 15.03 5.83 1.62
N SER A 250 13.94 6.60 1.70
CA SER A 250 13.50 7.26 2.93
C SER A 250 11.98 7.35 2.95
N MET A 251 11.39 7.14 4.13
CA MET A 251 9.96 7.32 4.36
C MET A 251 9.74 8.23 5.56
N PHE A 252 8.99 9.30 5.37
CA PHE A 252 8.62 10.24 6.41
C PHE A 252 7.10 10.29 6.56
N ILE A 253 6.61 9.99 7.76
CA ILE A 253 5.18 9.91 8.07
C ILE A 253 4.85 10.93 9.14
N GLU A 254 3.93 11.82 8.78
CA GLU A 254 3.37 12.83 9.66
C GLU A 254 1.90 12.49 9.89
N LEU A 255 1.52 12.18 11.13
CA LEU A 255 0.15 11.92 11.50
C LEU A 255 -0.45 13.18 12.14
N PRO A 256 -1.78 13.28 12.27
CA PRO A 256 -2.40 14.38 13.00
C PRO A 256 -1.82 14.49 14.42
N SER A 257 -1.62 15.73 14.86
CA SER A 257 -1.21 16.03 16.23
C SER A 257 -2.09 15.29 17.25
N PRO A 258 -1.52 14.75 18.35
CA PRO A 258 -0.16 15.00 18.88
C PRO A 258 0.89 13.94 18.49
N ALA A 259 0.63 13.09 17.50
CA ALA A 259 1.58 12.05 17.13
C ALA A 259 2.88 12.65 16.55
N ALA A 260 4.03 12.25 17.09
CA ALA A 260 5.32 12.66 16.57
C ALA A 260 5.55 12.08 15.17
N PRO A 261 6.13 12.86 14.23
CA PRO A 261 6.49 12.32 12.93
C PRO A 261 7.53 11.19 13.04
N VAL A 262 7.43 10.23 12.13
CA VAL A 262 8.35 9.07 12.06
C VAL A 262 9.14 9.17 10.76
N ASN A 263 10.45 8.98 10.85
CA ASN A 263 11.33 8.87 9.68
C ASN A 263 12.06 7.53 9.70
N THR A 264 12.11 6.85 8.55
CA THR A 264 12.83 5.59 8.38
C THR A 264 13.65 5.63 7.10
N ALA A 265 14.95 5.41 7.21
CA ALA A 265 15.83 5.19 6.07
C ALA A 265 15.78 3.73 5.60
N GLN A 266 15.92 3.52 4.30
CA GLN A 266 15.93 2.23 3.64
C GLN A 266 17.17 2.13 2.73
N SER A 267 17.76 0.95 2.65
CA SER A 267 18.91 0.68 1.78
C SER A 267 18.74 -0.69 1.16
N TYR A 268 18.90 -0.82 -0.15
CA TYR A 268 18.57 -2.04 -0.88
C TYR A 268 19.81 -2.68 -1.51
N SER A 269 19.81 -4.01 -1.58
CA SER A 269 20.67 -4.77 -2.48
C SER A 269 19.85 -5.39 -3.60
N TYR A 270 20.51 -5.65 -4.72
CA TYR A 270 19.88 -6.03 -5.97
C TYR A 270 20.53 -7.29 -6.54
N ASP A 271 19.76 -8.07 -7.28
CA ASP A 271 20.30 -9.09 -8.16
C ASP A 271 20.86 -8.47 -9.45
N ASN A 272 21.50 -9.29 -10.28
CA ASN A 272 22.06 -8.90 -11.58
C ASN A 272 21.01 -8.43 -12.62
N GLN A 273 19.71 -8.51 -12.29
CA GLN A 273 18.59 -8.11 -13.15
C GLN A 273 17.88 -6.85 -12.63
N GLY A 274 18.40 -6.26 -11.54
CA GLY A 274 17.90 -5.05 -10.91
C GLY A 274 16.67 -5.27 -10.04
N TYR A 275 16.36 -6.50 -9.62
CA TYR A 275 15.31 -6.78 -8.63
C TYR A 275 15.89 -6.70 -7.22
N VAL A 276 15.16 -6.07 -6.31
CA VAL A 276 15.54 -5.99 -4.89
C VAL A 276 15.64 -7.38 -4.30
N VAL A 277 16.74 -7.73 -3.64
CA VAL A 277 16.89 -8.99 -2.90
C VAL A 277 16.77 -8.77 -1.40
N VAL A 278 17.36 -7.69 -0.87
CA VAL A 278 17.34 -7.36 0.56
C VAL A 278 17.16 -5.86 0.77
N GLU A 279 16.36 -5.47 1.76
CA GLU A 279 16.45 -4.16 2.43
C GLU A 279 17.30 -4.33 3.69
N LYS A 280 18.48 -3.68 3.69
CA LYS A 280 19.57 -3.90 4.62
C LYS A 280 19.26 -3.40 6.04
N ASN A 281 18.51 -2.31 6.21
CA ASN A 281 18.32 -1.67 7.52
C ASN A 281 17.32 -2.42 8.42
N LYS A 282 16.37 -3.14 7.82
CA LYS A 282 15.33 -3.91 8.53
C LYS A 282 15.43 -5.42 8.27
N ASN A 283 16.49 -5.88 7.61
CA ASN A 283 16.72 -7.27 7.27
C ASN A 283 15.48 -7.89 6.59
N VAL A 284 14.97 -7.17 5.59
CA VAL A 284 13.81 -7.60 4.80
C VAL A 284 14.32 -8.27 3.54
N THR A 285 13.91 -9.52 3.29
CA THR A 285 14.28 -10.27 2.08
C THR A 285 13.08 -10.39 1.15
N PHE A 286 13.35 -10.33 -0.14
CA PHE A 286 12.36 -10.42 -1.21
C PHE A 286 12.64 -11.67 -2.04
N THR A 287 11.67 -12.57 -2.08
CA THR A 287 11.76 -13.83 -2.84
C THR A 287 10.84 -13.76 -4.05
N TYR A 288 11.35 -14.19 -5.19
CA TYR A 288 10.64 -14.16 -6.46
C TYR A 288 10.46 -15.56 -7.03
N LYS A 289 9.46 -15.70 -7.89
CA LYS A 289 9.29 -16.84 -8.79
C LYS A 289 9.57 -16.39 -10.22
N ASN A 290 10.14 -17.26 -11.03
CA ASN A 290 10.24 -17.04 -12.47
C ASN A 290 8.86 -17.29 -13.11
N LEU A 291 8.53 -16.51 -14.13
CA LEU A 291 7.33 -16.68 -14.97
C LEU A 291 7.64 -17.48 -16.22
#